data_AF-A0A1W6L6K2-F1
#
_entry.id   AF-A0A1W6L6K2-F1
#
_cell.length_a   1.000
_cell.length_b   1.000
_cell.length_c   1.000
_cell.angle_alpha   90.00
_cell.angle_beta   90.00
_cell.angle_gamma   90.00
#
_symmetry.space_group_name_H-M   'P 1'
#
loop_
_entity.id
_entity.type
_entity.pdbx_description
1 polymer ?
#
loop_
_entity_poly.entity_id
_entity_poly.type
_entity_poly.pdbx_seq_one_letter_code
_entity_poly.pdbx_strand_id
1 'polypeptide(L)'
;MLASATIAFLHFAAVFGVFGTLLGEWLLFNRAPTVAEASRLQQLDRLYGLSALVLLVAGALRVWRFEKGLDYYLHNPFFHLKLTLFVVVGLLSIYPTVVFIRWSRDLRGGLAPVVSEAQYTWISRILKVELVLLVGILAAASLMAKGVGL
;
A
#
# COMPACT_ATOMS: atom_id res chain seq x y z
N MET A 1 -27.16 7.97 3.70
CA MET A 1 -26.44 7.70 4.97
C MET A 1 -25.71 6.36 4.93
N LEU A 2 -26.37 5.22 4.66
CA LEU A 2 -25.72 3.90 4.61
C LEU A 2 -24.58 3.82 3.57
N ALA A 3 -24.81 4.23 2.32
CA ALA A 3 -23.78 4.20 1.28
C ALA A 3 -22.50 4.97 1.66
N SER A 4 -22.66 6.18 2.21
CA SER A 4 -21.53 6.99 2.68
C SER A 4 -20.76 6.30 3.81
N ALA A 5 -21.45 5.68 4.76
CA ALA A 5 -20.83 4.94 5.86
C ALA A 5 -20.08 3.70 5.36
N THR A 6 -20.66 2.96 4.42
CA THR A 6 -20.02 1.79 3.79
C THR A 6 -18.74 2.18 3.05
N ILE A 7 -18.77 3.24 2.23
CA ILE A 7 -17.58 3.72 1.52
C ILE A 7 -16.50 4.20 2.50
N ALA A 8 -16.90 4.88 3.59
CA ALA A 8 -15.96 5.27 4.62
C ALA A 8 -15.31 4.06 5.32
N PHE A 9 -16.10 3.05 5.66
CA PHE A 9 -15.61 1.78 6.22
C PHE A 9 -14.63 1.08 5.29
N LEU A 10 -14.98 0.91 4.01
CA LEU A 10 -14.10 0.27 3.02
C LEU A 10 -12.79 1.02 2.86
N HIS A 11 -12.83 2.36 2.83
CA HIS A 11 -11.63 3.18 2.79
C HIS A 11 -10.74 2.91 4.01
N PHE A 12 -11.27 2.95 5.23
CA PHE A 12 -10.47 2.71 6.45
C PHE A 12 -9.95 1.28 6.52
N ALA A 13 -10.78 0.28 6.21
CA ALA A 13 -10.36 -1.11 6.14
C ALA A 13 -9.21 -1.29 5.14
N ALA A 14 -9.28 -0.63 3.98
CA ALA A 14 -8.24 -0.66 2.98
C ALA A 14 -6.95 0.07 3.42
N VAL A 15 -7.04 1.18 4.16
CA VAL A 15 -5.87 1.82 4.78
C VAL A 15 -5.17 0.84 5.73
N PHE A 16 -5.90 0.18 6.63
CA PHE A 16 -5.31 -0.81 7.53
C PHE A 16 -4.78 -2.04 6.77
N GLY A 17 -5.45 -2.45 5.69
CA GLY A 17 -4.98 -3.49 4.79
C GLY A 17 -3.62 -3.16 4.18
N VAL A 18 -3.47 -1.96 3.58
CA VAL A 18 -2.20 -1.48 3.01
C VAL A 18 -1.09 -1.45 4.05
N PHE A 19 -1.34 -0.84 5.22
CA PHE A 19 -0.35 -0.78 6.29
C PHE A 19 0.03 -2.16 6.83
N GLY A 20 -0.95 -3.01 7.12
CA GLY A 20 -0.73 -4.32 7.71
C GLY A 20 -0.01 -5.28 6.77
N THR A 21 -0.34 -5.23 5.47
CA THR A 21 0.31 -6.08 4.46
C THR A 21 1.75 -5.67 4.20
N LEU A 22 2.05 -4.38 3.99
CA LEU A 22 3.43 -3.89 3.85
C LEU A 22 4.27 -4.12 5.11
N LEU A 23 3.68 -3.96 6.29
CA LEU A 23 4.35 -4.30 7.54
C LEU A 23 4.65 -5.80 7.61
N GLY A 24 3.69 -6.64 7.23
CA GLY A 24 3.87 -8.09 7.17
C GLY A 24 4.96 -8.51 6.18
N GLU A 25 5.01 -7.90 4.99
CA GLU A 25 6.07 -8.13 4.02
C GLU A 25 7.43 -7.75 4.57
N TRP A 26 7.54 -6.57 5.19
CA TRP A 26 8.79 -6.12 5.81
C TRP A 26 9.28 -7.08 6.91
N LEU A 27 8.38 -7.60 7.73
CA LEU A 27 8.72 -8.49 8.83
C LEU A 27 9.06 -9.91 8.37
N LEU A 28 8.42 -10.41 7.31
CA LEU A 28 8.60 -11.78 6.82
C LEU A 28 9.68 -11.92 5.74
N PHE A 29 9.98 -10.84 5.02
CA PHE A 29 10.96 -10.87 3.94
C PHE A 29 12.37 -11.09 4.48
N ASN A 30 13.01 -12.18 4.05
CA ASN A 30 14.31 -12.60 4.51
C ASN A 30 15.18 -13.12 3.34
N ARG A 31 16.46 -13.42 3.62
CA ARG A 31 17.47 -13.81 2.61
C ARG A 31 17.28 -15.20 2.02
N ALA A 32 16.64 -16.11 2.75
CA ALA A 32 16.50 -17.50 2.36
C ALA A 32 15.09 -18.00 2.72
N PRO A 33 14.04 -17.44 2.09
CA PRO A 33 12.67 -17.77 2.45
C PRO A 33 12.36 -19.22 2.10
N THR A 34 11.75 -19.94 3.04
CA THR A 34 11.18 -21.25 2.77
C THR A 34 10.03 -21.16 1.75
N VAL A 35 9.63 -22.28 1.15
CA VAL A 35 8.46 -22.36 0.25
C VAL A 35 7.20 -21.77 0.90
N ALA A 36 7.00 -22.05 2.19
CA ALA A 36 5.86 -21.56 2.94
C ALA A 36 5.92 -20.03 3.17
N GLU A 37 7.09 -19.49 3.51
CA GLU A 37 7.28 -18.05 3.70
C GLU A 37 7.14 -17.27 2.39
N ALA A 38 7.76 -17.76 1.32
CA ALA A 38 7.62 -17.17 -0.02
C ALA A 38 6.17 -17.19 -0.52
N SER A 39 5.42 -18.26 -0.25
CA SER A 39 3.99 -18.33 -0.55
C SER A 39 3.17 -17.33 0.26
N ARG A 40 3.50 -17.13 1.54
CA ARG A 40 2.85 -16.11 2.39
C ARG A 40 3.17 -14.68 1.91
N LEU A 41 4.41 -14.42 1.51
CA LEU A 41 4.80 -13.12 0.92
C LEU A 41 3.98 -12.83 -0.35
N GLN A 42 3.79 -13.81 -1.24
CA GLN A 42 2.89 -13.64 -2.40
C GLN A 42 1.43 -13.39 -2.02
N GLN A 43 0.95 -13.96 -0.91
CA GLN A 43 -0.41 -13.69 -0.43
C GLN A 43 -0.55 -12.28 0.13
N LEU A 44 0.45 -11.82 0.91
CA LEU A 44 0.49 -10.46 1.43
C LEU A 44 0.55 -9.44 0.30
N ASP A 45 1.40 -9.63 -0.70
CA ASP A 45 1.56 -8.73 -1.86
C ASP A 45 0.27 -8.63 -2.70
N ARG A 46 -0.44 -9.75 -2.89
CA ARG A 46 -1.77 -9.72 -3.51
C ARG A 46 -2.80 -8.95 -2.68
N LEU A 47 -2.79 -9.16 -1.35
CA LEU A 47 -3.70 -8.46 -0.45
C LEU A 47 -3.37 -6.97 -0.34
N TYR A 48 -2.10 -6.61 -0.41
CA TYR A 48 -1.62 -5.23 -0.53
C TYR A 48 -2.18 -4.59 -1.79
N GLY A 49 -1.97 -5.20 -2.97
CA GLY A 49 -2.48 -4.68 -4.23
C GLY A 49 -4.00 -4.51 -4.24
N LEU A 50 -4.74 -5.48 -3.70
CA LEU A 50 -6.20 -5.39 -3.55
C LEU A 50 -6.59 -4.25 -2.60
N SER A 51 -5.91 -4.12 -1.46
CA SER A 51 -6.18 -3.05 -0.50
C SER A 51 -5.89 -1.68 -1.11
N ALA A 52 -4.79 -1.52 -1.84
CA ALA A 52 -4.44 -0.28 -2.53
C ALA A 52 -5.50 0.10 -3.58
N LEU A 53 -6.00 -0.87 -4.35
CA LEU A 53 -7.08 -0.64 -5.32
C LEU A 53 -8.38 -0.19 -4.63
N VAL A 54 -8.81 -0.90 -3.59
CA VAL A 54 -10.02 -0.55 -2.82
C VAL A 54 -9.86 0.84 -2.20
N LEU A 55 -8.69 1.15 -1.65
CA LEU A 55 -8.38 2.45 -1.07
C LEU A 55 -8.53 3.58 -2.10
N LEU A 56 -7.96 3.40 -3.29
CA LEU A 56 -8.03 4.40 -4.35
C LEU A 56 -9.47 4.63 -4.83
N VAL A 57 -10.22 3.56 -5.09
CA VAL A 57 -11.61 3.62 -5.54
C VAL A 57 -12.50 4.26 -4.48
N ALA A 58 -12.42 3.79 -3.22
CA ALA A 58 -13.19 4.36 -2.13
C ALA A 58 -12.82 5.83 -1.87
N GLY A 59 -11.54 6.19 -1.97
CA GLY A 59 -11.05 7.56 -1.84
C GLY A 59 -11.61 8.50 -2.90
N ALA A 60 -11.61 8.07 -4.16
CA ALA A 60 -12.21 8.83 -5.26
C ALA A 60 -13.72 9.05 -5.04
N LEU A 61 -14.45 8.00 -4.63
CA LEU A 61 -15.88 8.11 -4.33
C LEU A 61 -16.15 9.10 -3.17
N ARG A 62 -15.31 9.11 -2.14
CA ARG A 62 -15.41 10.07 -1.02
C ARG A 62 -15.27 11.50 -1.51
N VAL A 63 -14.24 11.78 -2.32
CA VAL A 63 -13.98 13.10 -2.88
C VAL A 63 -15.12 13.58 -3.79
N TRP A 64 -15.68 12.70 -4.65
CA TRP A 64 -16.67 13.11 -5.64
C TRP A 64 -18.11 13.17 -5.14
N ARG A 65 -18.49 12.33 -4.16
CA ARG A 65 -19.92 12.12 -3.84
C ARG A 65 -20.30 12.26 -2.38
N PHE A 66 -19.36 12.10 -1.44
CA PHE A 66 -19.73 11.88 -0.03
C PHE A 66 -19.10 12.84 0.98
N GLU A 67 -18.12 13.66 0.59
CA GLU A 67 -17.44 14.58 1.52
C GLU A 67 -17.55 16.07 1.12
N LYS A 68 -16.53 16.88 1.44
CA LYS A 68 -16.51 18.36 1.42
C LYS A 68 -16.62 19.00 0.02
N GLY A 69 -16.99 18.22 -1.00
CA GLY A 69 -17.03 18.63 -2.40
C GLY A 69 -15.64 18.62 -3.06
N LEU A 70 -15.61 18.42 -4.38
CA LEU A 70 -14.38 18.28 -5.16
C LEU A 70 -13.44 19.50 -5.00
N ASP A 71 -14.01 20.70 -4.96
CA ASP A 71 -13.27 21.96 -4.90
C ASP A 71 -12.36 22.07 -3.66
N TYR A 72 -12.84 21.62 -2.50
CA TYR A 72 -12.05 21.56 -1.26
C TYR A 72 -10.78 20.72 -1.43
N TYR A 73 -10.89 19.55 -2.07
CA TYR A 73 -9.75 18.64 -2.23
C TYR A 73 -8.77 19.17 -3.27
N LEU A 74 -9.26 19.71 -4.39
CA LEU A 74 -8.40 20.20 -5.46
C LEU A 74 -7.56 21.42 -5.04
N HIS A 75 -8.03 22.23 -4.11
CA HIS A 75 -7.28 23.40 -3.62
C HIS A 75 -6.42 23.10 -2.38
N ASN A 76 -6.59 21.95 -1.72
CA ASN A 76 -5.81 21.63 -0.53
C ASN A 76 -4.44 21.01 -0.90
N PRO A 77 -3.30 21.63 -0.54
CA PRO A 77 -1.97 21.10 -0.87
C PRO A 77 -1.69 19.74 -0.20
N PHE A 78 -2.24 19.48 0.98
CA PHE A 78 -2.07 18.20 1.67
C PHE A 78 -2.90 17.07 1.04
N PHE A 79 -3.96 17.37 0.30
CA PHE A 79 -4.62 16.38 -0.55
C PHE A 79 -3.70 15.91 -1.68
N HIS A 80 -3.05 16.84 -2.38
CA HIS A 80 -2.09 16.51 -3.43
C HIS A 80 -0.87 15.78 -2.89
N LEU A 81 -0.36 16.20 -1.72
CA LEU A 81 0.76 15.53 -1.06
C LEU A 81 0.42 14.07 -0.73
N LYS A 82 -0.69 13.81 -0.02
CA LYS A 82 -1.04 12.43 0.34
C LYS A 82 -1.30 11.55 -0.89
N LEU A 83 -1.89 12.10 -1.95
CA LEU A 83 -2.15 11.36 -3.18
C LEU A 83 -0.83 11.05 -3.92
N THR A 84 0.08 12.02 -4.00
CA THR A 84 1.40 11.84 -4.60
C THR A 84 2.20 10.79 -3.84
N LEU A 85 2.24 10.87 -2.51
CA LEU A 85 2.92 9.87 -1.67
C LEU A 85 2.32 8.48 -1.87
N PHE A 86 0.99 8.37 -1.98
CA PHE A 86 0.33 7.09 -2.26
C PHE A 86 0.73 6.51 -3.62
N VAL A 87 0.81 7.34 -4.67
CA VAL A 87 1.30 6.93 -5.99
C VAL A 87 2.76 6.49 -5.92
N VAL A 88 3.62 7.23 -5.22
CA VAL A 88 5.04 6.86 -5.06
C VAL A 88 5.17 5.51 -4.36
N VAL A 89 4.41 5.26 -3.29
CA VAL A 89 4.37 3.95 -2.62
C VAL A 89 3.98 2.85 -3.61
N GLY A 90 2.88 3.04 -4.36
CA GLY A 90 2.44 2.06 -5.36
C GLY A 90 3.49 1.79 -6.45
N LEU A 91 4.22 2.82 -6.91
CA LEU A 91 5.30 2.66 -7.89
C LEU A 91 6.51 1.91 -7.33
N LEU A 92 6.88 2.18 -6.08
CA LEU A 92 7.97 1.47 -5.40
C LEU A 92 7.64 -0.02 -5.25
N SER A 93 6.38 -0.35 -4.95
CA SER A 93 5.95 -1.73 -4.74
C SER A 93 6.00 -2.59 -6.00
N ILE A 94 6.01 -1.99 -7.20
CA ILE A 94 6.09 -2.74 -8.47
C ILE A 94 7.29 -3.69 -8.48
N TYR A 95 8.45 -3.24 -7.97
CA TYR A 95 9.66 -4.06 -7.99
C TYR A 95 9.54 -5.32 -7.09
N PRO A 96 9.20 -5.21 -5.78
CA PRO A 96 8.90 -6.38 -4.95
C PRO A 96 7.82 -7.29 -5.56
N THR A 97 6.70 -6.74 -6.04
CA THR A 97 5.61 -7.51 -6.63
C THR A 97 6.10 -8.36 -7.82
N VAL A 98 6.87 -7.77 -8.75
CA VAL A 98 7.42 -8.51 -9.90
C VAL A 98 8.35 -9.64 -9.44
N VAL A 99 9.17 -9.40 -8.41
CA VAL A 99 10.04 -10.42 -7.83
C VAL A 99 9.23 -11.56 -7.22
N PHE A 100 8.24 -11.24 -6.37
CA PHE A 100 7.40 -12.24 -5.72
C PHE A 100 6.60 -13.05 -6.74
N ILE A 101 6.07 -12.44 -7.80
CA ILE A 101 5.38 -13.14 -8.90
C ILE A 101 6.32 -14.11 -9.61
N ARG A 102 7.59 -13.77 -9.81
CA ARG A 102 8.56 -14.67 -10.48
C ARG A 102 8.79 -15.96 -9.70
N TRP A 103 8.67 -15.92 -8.37
CA TRP A 103 8.77 -17.12 -7.53
C TRP A 103 7.66 -18.14 -7.77
N SER A 104 6.54 -17.77 -8.41
CA SER A 104 5.44 -18.71 -8.67
C SER A 104 5.87 -19.95 -9.46
N ARG A 105 6.93 -19.88 -10.26
CA ARG A 105 7.47 -21.06 -10.97
C ARG A 105 8.14 -22.03 -9.99
N ASP A 106 9.06 -21.55 -9.17
CA ASP A 106 9.81 -22.36 -8.21
C ASP A 106 8.89 -22.97 -7.15
N LEU A 107 7.95 -22.17 -6.63
CA LEU A 107 7.00 -22.62 -5.62
C LEU A 107 6.08 -23.74 -6.11
N ARG A 108 5.69 -23.73 -7.40
CA ARG A 108 4.91 -24.83 -7.99
C ARG A 108 5.71 -26.14 -8.05
N GLY A 109 7.04 -26.05 -8.15
CA GLY A 109 7.95 -27.19 -8.08
C GLY A 109 8.33 -27.60 -6.65
N GLY A 110 7.80 -26.94 -5.62
CA GLY A 110 8.17 -27.18 -4.22
C GLY A 110 9.57 -26.67 -3.87
N LEU A 111 10.15 -25.77 -4.67
CA LEU A 111 11.47 -25.22 -4.47
C LEU A 111 11.40 -23.84 -3.82
N ALA A 112 12.28 -23.62 -2.84
CA ALA A 112 12.44 -22.32 -2.21
C ALA A 112 13.12 -21.35 -3.19
N PRO A 113 12.62 -20.11 -3.35
CA PRO A 113 13.22 -19.16 -4.27
C PRO A 113 14.56 -18.66 -3.74
N VAL A 114 15.50 -18.41 -4.65
CA VAL A 114 16.80 -17.84 -4.31
C VAL A 114 16.73 -16.32 -4.35
N VAL A 115 17.13 -15.67 -3.25
CA VAL A 115 17.21 -14.21 -3.14
C VAL A 115 18.67 -13.80 -3.09
N SER A 116 19.13 -13.01 -4.06
CA SER A 116 20.49 -12.46 -4.02
C SER A 116 20.62 -11.39 -2.93
N GLU A 117 21.83 -11.17 -2.39
CA GLU A 117 22.06 -10.12 -1.38
C GLU A 117 21.67 -8.72 -1.89
N ALA A 118 21.88 -8.45 -3.18
CA ALA A 118 21.47 -7.20 -3.80
C ALA A 118 19.94 -7.06 -3.81
N GLN A 119 19.22 -8.11 -4.20
CA GLN A 119 17.76 -8.13 -4.19
C GLN A 119 17.19 -7.97 -2.78
N TYR A 120 17.75 -8.70 -1.80
CA TYR A 120 17.39 -8.56 -0.40
C TYR A 120 17.56 -7.10 0.07
N THR A 121 18.73 -6.51 -0.17
CA THR A 121 19.03 -5.14 0.26
C THR A 121 18.08 -4.12 -0.36
N TRP A 122 17.78 -4.24 -1.66
CA TRP A 122 16.87 -3.32 -2.34
C TRP A 122 15.42 -3.46 -1.87
N ILE A 123 14.88 -4.68 -1.81
CA ILE A 123 13.50 -4.92 -1.37
C ILE A 123 13.32 -4.47 0.08
N SER A 124 14.25 -4.83 0.99
CA SER A 124 14.17 -4.38 2.38
C SER A 124 14.23 -2.86 2.53
N ARG A 125 14.95 -2.14 1.66
CA ARG A 125 14.97 -0.67 1.66
C ARG A 125 13.66 -0.10 1.15
N ILE A 126 13.13 -0.66 0.06
CA ILE A 126 11.84 -0.27 -0.51
C ILE A 126 10.74 -0.39 0.55
N LEU A 127 10.59 -1.56 1.18
CA LEU A 127 9.57 -1.81 2.20
C LEU A 127 9.68 -0.82 3.38
N LYS A 128 10.89 -0.50 3.82
CA LYS A 128 11.11 0.50 4.88
C LYS A 128 10.71 1.92 4.43
N VAL A 129 11.10 2.31 3.21
CA VAL A 129 10.76 3.61 2.66
C VAL A 129 9.25 3.72 2.50
N GLU A 130 8.58 2.70 1.99
CA GLU A 130 7.12 2.66 1.86
C GLU A 130 6.43 2.86 3.22
N LEU A 131 6.86 2.16 4.26
CA LEU A 131 6.32 2.34 5.62
C LEU A 131 6.49 3.79 6.12
N VAL A 132 7.63 4.44 5.85
CA VAL A 132 7.85 5.87 6.19
C VAL A 132 6.93 6.78 5.38
N LEU A 133 6.79 6.52 4.08
CA LEU A 133 5.89 7.30 3.22
C LEU A 133 4.43 7.15 3.65
N LEU A 134 4.02 5.95 4.07
CA LEU A 134 2.69 5.72 4.63
C LEU A 134 2.42 6.57 5.88
N VAL A 135 3.41 6.74 6.77
CA VAL A 135 3.29 7.68 7.90
C VAL A 135 3.14 9.13 7.41
N GLY A 136 3.86 9.51 6.36
CA GLY A 136 3.70 10.81 5.69
C GLY A 136 2.30 11.03 5.13
N ILE A 137 1.69 9.99 4.54
CA ILE A 137 0.29 10.01 4.07
C ILE A 137 -0.66 10.27 5.23
N LEU A 138 -0.47 9.63 6.39
CA LEU A 138 -1.32 9.86 7.58
C LEU A 138 -1.19 11.29 8.11
N ALA A 139 0.03 11.83 8.16
CA ALA A 139 0.26 13.21 8.57
C ALA A 139 -0.44 14.21 7.64
N ALA A 140 -0.27 14.04 6.33
CA ALA A 140 -0.94 14.85 5.32
C ALA A 140 -2.48 14.73 5.38
N ALA A 141 -3.01 13.52 5.60
CA ALA A 141 -4.43 13.30 5.78
C ALA A 141 -4.99 14.04 7.01
N SER A 142 -4.25 14.06 8.13
CA SER A 142 -4.62 14.78 9.35
C SER A 142 -4.66 16.30 9.13
N LEU A 143 -3.61 16.87 8.52
CA LEU A 143 -3.53 18.30 8.19
C LEU A 143 -4.66 18.73 7.24
N MET A 144 -4.88 17.95 6.18
CA MET A 144 -5.98 18.16 5.24
C MET A 144 -7.34 18.10 5.94
N ALA A 145 -7.58 17.14 6.85
CA ALA A 145 -8.86 17.00 7.55
C ALA A 145 -9.18 18.23 8.42
N LYS A 146 -8.14 18.86 9.00
CA LYS A 146 -8.24 20.08 9.79
C LYS A 146 -8.27 21.37 8.96
N GLY A 147 -8.21 21.28 7.64
CA GLY A 147 -8.29 22.44 6.75
C GLY A 147 -7.00 23.26 6.69
N VAL A 148 -5.86 22.72 7.09
CA VAL A 148 -4.57 23.41 6.95
C VAL A 148 -4.28 23.58 5.46
N GLY A 149 -3.84 24.78 5.07
CA GLY A 149 -3.51 25.12 3.67
C GLY A 149 -4.72 25.45 2.79
N LEU A 150 -5.86 25.80 3.40
CA LEU A 150 -7.05 26.36 2.75
C LEU A 150 -7.39 27.72 3.36
#